data_AF-A0A3A0CND1-F1
#
_entry.id   AF-A0A3A0CND1-F1
#
_cell.length_a   1.000
_cell.length_b   1.000
_cell.length_c   1.000
_cell.angle_alpha   90.00
_cell.angle_beta   90.00
_cell.angle_gamma   90.00
#
_symmetry.space_group_name_H-M   'P 1'
#
loop_
_entity.id
_entity.type
_entity.pdbx_description
1 polymer ?
#
loop_
_entity_poly.entity_id
_entity_poly.type
_entity_poly.pdbx_seq_one_letter_code
_entity_poly.pdbx_strand_id
1 'polypeptide(L)'
;MCPENDPLGDTKLSQRIYDNLAEHQRAEPWHGQSMIELLQTWADRFVAEFNLDIPEVVIGIDPLPCTRYGQFRMGHNGLGLRGEITLNARYLDGKRPLWEILGTLLHELLHGWQQAHGSPSKKNHHNRELREKAAQLGLLIGPTGLTGYAAGGPFKALLGQFGVEAPATESPIPERRPRGHSKQKKWSCGCTVGRFGVATVNLRCETCGKRMELCL
;
A
#
# COMPACT_ATOMS: atom_id res chain seq x y z
N MET A 1 -35.00 22.76 -3.69
CA MET A 1 -34.52 22.86 -5.08
C MET A 1 -33.01 23.00 -4.98
N CYS A 2 -32.29 21.89 -5.10
CA CYS A 2 -30.82 21.91 -5.09
C CYS A 2 -30.36 22.43 -6.46
N PRO A 3 -29.37 23.32 -6.54
CA PRO A 3 -28.90 23.78 -7.83
C PRO A 3 -28.23 22.61 -8.55
N GLU A 4 -28.54 22.49 -9.84
CA GLU A 4 -27.94 21.53 -10.75
C GLU A 4 -26.44 21.78 -10.85
N ASN A 5 -25.64 20.74 -10.61
CA ASN A 5 -24.19 20.78 -10.78
C ASN A 5 -23.85 20.93 -12.25
N ASP A 6 -23.01 21.92 -12.56
CA ASP A 6 -22.31 22.05 -13.84
C ASP A 6 -21.28 20.90 -13.97
N PRO A 7 -21.47 19.93 -14.89
CA PRO A 7 -20.60 18.76 -14.97
C PRO A 7 -19.23 19.05 -15.60
N LEU A 8 -18.98 20.26 -16.13
CA LEU A 8 -17.71 20.62 -16.77
C LEU A 8 -16.77 21.44 -15.87
N GLY A 9 -17.31 22.08 -14.82
CA GLY A 9 -16.54 22.90 -13.87
C GLY A 9 -15.78 22.09 -12.81
N ASP A 10 -16.41 21.05 -12.26
CA ASP A 10 -15.85 20.25 -11.16
C ASP A 10 -14.61 19.44 -11.57
N THR A 11 -14.60 18.85 -12.77
CA THR A 11 -13.50 17.99 -13.24
C THR A 11 -12.20 18.77 -13.49
N LYS A 12 -12.29 20.01 -13.95
CA LYS A 12 -11.10 20.87 -14.15
C LYS A 12 -10.54 21.40 -12.83
N LEU A 13 -11.40 21.63 -11.83
CA LEU A 13 -10.96 22.05 -10.51
C LEU A 13 -10.37 20.88 -9.72
N SER A 14 -10.93 19.67 -9.88
CA SER A 14 -10.40 18.45 -9.27
C SER A 14 -9.03 18.08 -9.84
N GLN A 15 -8.83 18.17 -11.16
CA GLN A 15 -7.52 17.89 -11.77
C GLN A 15 -6.43 18.79 -11.15
N ARG A 16 -6.75 20.07 -10.95
CA ARG A 16 -5.83 21.03 -10.32
C ARG A 16 -5.46 20.66 -8.88
N ILE A 17 -6.31 19.98 -8.10
CA ILE A 17 -5.96 19.71 -6.70
C ILE A 17 -4.95 18.57 -6.57
N TYR A 18 -5.02 17.52 -7.39
CA TYR A 18 -4.02 16.45 -7.38
C TYR A 18 -2.69 16.95 -7.92
N ASP A 19 -2.70 17.73 -8.99
CA ASP A 19 -1.50 18.35 -9.56
C ASP A 19 -0.83 19.28 -8.54
N ASN A 20 -1.59 20.20 -7.92
CA ASN A 20 -1.07 21.10 -6.89
C ASN A 20 -0.50 20.35 -5.68
N LEU A 21 -1.16 19.26 -5.25
CA LEU A 21 -0.65 18.43 -4.16
C LEU A 21 0.66 17.76 -4.55
N ALA A 22 0.74 17.17 -5.75
CA ALA A 22 1.95 16.52 -6.22
C ALA A 22 3.10 17.52 -6.36
N GLU A 23 2.84 18.71 -6.90
CA GLU A 23 3.80 19.82 -6.96
C GLU A 23 4.27 20.25 -5.57
N HIS A 24 3.35 20.44 -4.62
CA HIS A 24 3.71 20.78 -3.25
C HIS A 24 4.57 19.69 -2.60
N GLN A 25 4.20 18.41 -2.76
CA GLN A 25 4.96 17.26 -2.25
C GLN A 25 6.40 17.21 -2.79
N ARG A 26 6.62 17.66 -4.04
CA ARG A 26 7.94 17.76 -4.70
C ARG A 26 8.71 19.02 -4.30
N ALA A 27 8.03 20.12 -3.97
CA ALA A 27 8.69 21.38 -3.64
C ALA A 27 9.02 21.52 -2.14
N GLU A 28 8.19 20.96 -1.26
CA GLU A 28 8.36 21.05 0.18
C GLU A 28 9.57 20.22 0.65
N PRO A 29 10.45 20.76 1.52
CA PRO A 29 11.53 19.98 2.12
C PRO A 29 11.03 19.02 3.21
N TRP A 30 10.99 17.73 2.94
CA TRP A 30 10.69 16.69 3.93
C TRP A 30 11.43 15.39 3.61
N HIS A 31 11.56 14.51 4.59
CA HIS A 31 12.39 13.30 4.46
C HIS A 31 11.96 12.36 3.32
N GLY A 32 10.72 12.48 2.83
CA GLY A 32 10.17 11.67 1.76
C GLY A 32 10.21 12.31 0.37
N GLN A 33 10.68 13.56 0.24
CA GLN A 33 10.59 14.38 -0.98
C GLN A 33 11.13 13.67 -2.24
N SER A 34 12.38 13.19 -2.22
CA SER A 34 12.95 12.52 -3.39
C SER A 34 12.27 11.18 -3.71
N MET A 35 11.78 10.48 -2.67
CA MET A 35 11.09 9.20 -2.86
C MET A 35 9.68 9.42 -3.41
N ILE A 36 8.95 10.45 -2.97
CA ILE A 36 7.62 10.72 -3.49
C ILE A 36 7.68 11.16 -4.95
N GLU A 37 8.66 11.99 -5.33
CA GLU A 37 8.88 12.40 -6.71
C GLU A 37 9.15 11.20 -7.61
N LEU A 38 10.00 10.27 -7.16
CA LEU A 38 10.27 9.03 -7.86
C LEU A 38 9.00 8.19 -8.01
N LEU A 39 8.21 8.02 -6.94
CA LEU A 39 6.99 7.21 -6.96
C LEU A 39 5.92 7.81 -7.89
N GLN A 40 5.74 9.13 -7.88
CA GLN A 40 4.84 9.84 -8.79
C GLN A 40 5.27 9.67 -10.25
N THR A 41 6.54 9.89 -10.55
CA THR A 41 7.10 9.71 -11.90
C THR A 41 6.86 8.28 -12.42
N TRP A 42 7.06 7.28 -11.57
CA TRP A 42 6.83 5.89 -11.93
C TRP A 42 5.34 5.53 -12.02
N ALA A 43 4.48 6.15 -11.22
CA ALA A 43 3.05 5.94 -11.32
C ALA A 43 2.51 6.46 -12.66
N ASP A 44 2.88 7.68 -13.04
CA ASP A 44 2.52 8.27 -14.34
C ASP A 44 2.98 7.36 -15.48
N ARG A 45 4.22 6.86 -15.38
CA ARG A 45 4.77 5.91 -16.35
C ARG A 45 3.97 4.60 -16.40
N PHE A 46 3.65 3.98 -15.27
CA PHE A 46 2.86 2.76 -15.26
C PHE A 46 1.45 2.96 -15.80
N VAL A 47 0.81 4.09 -15.46
CA VAL A 47 -0.52 4.43 -15.97
C VAL A 47 -0.50 4.57 -17.49
N ALA A 48 0.49 5.29 -18.04
CA ALA A 48 0.65 5.48 -19.48
C ALA A 48 1.02 4.17 -20.20
N GLU A 49 2.12 3.52 -19.80
CA GLU A 49 2.70 2.38 -20.51
C GLU A 49 1.83 1.12 -20.44
N PHE A 50 1.08 0.95 -19.35
CA PHE A 50 0.16 -0.19 -19.20
C PHE A 50 -1.30 0.16 -19.52
N ASN A 51 -1.55 1.37 -20.02
CA ASN A 51 -2.86 1.88 -20.38
C ASN A 51 -3.89 1.57 -19.29
N LEU A 52 -3.58 1.99 -18.06
CA LEU A 52 -4.43 1.71 -16.90
C LEU A 52 -5.69 2.59 -16.90
N ASP A 53 -5.66 3.75 -17.55
CA ASP A 53 -6.81 4.66 -17.69
C ASP A 53 -7.54 4.90 -16.36
N ILE A 54 -6.79 5.17 -15.29
CA ILE A 54 -7.36 5.35 -13.96
C ILE A 54 -7.63 6.82 -13.68
N PRO A 55 -8.66 7.15 -12.88
CA PRO A 55 -8.75 8.47 -12.28
C PRO A 55 -7.48 8.80 -11.51
N GLU A 56 -7.22 10.09 -11.36
CA GLU A 56 -6.09 10.59 -10.59
C GLU A 56 -6.10 10.00 -9.17
N VAL A 57 -4.91 9.68 -8.68
CA VAL A 57 -4.71 9.11 -7.35
C VAL A 57 -3.66 9.92 -6.61
N VAL A 58 -3.90 10.13 -5.32
CA VAL A 58 -2.87 10.66 -4.44
C VAL A 58 -1.86 9.57 -4.13
N ILE A 59 -0.58 9.90 -4.22
CA ILE A 59 0.49 9.03 -3.71
C ILE A 59 1.00 9.65 -2.41
N GLY A 60 1.15 8.81 -1.40
CA GLY A 60 1.64 9.18 -0.08
C GLY A 60 2.67 8.19 0.44
N ILE A 61 3.46 8.66 1.40
CA ILE A 61 4.39 7.84 2.17
C ILE A 61 4.03 8.03 3.64
N ASP A 62 3.61 6.96 4.30
CA ASP A 62 3.18 7.01 5.71
C ASP A 62 3.45 5.65 6.39
N PRO A 63 3.60 5.58 7.73
CA PRO A 63 3.74 4.30 8.42
C PRO A 63 2.46 3.46 8.32
N LEU A 64 2.55 2.33 7.62
CA LEU A 64 1.52 1.29 7.62
C LEU A 64 1.95 0.10 8.49
N PRO A 65 1.05 -0.75 8.99
CA PRO A 65 1.43 -1.95 9.73
C PRO A 65 2.54 -2.74 9.02
N CYS A 66 3.48 -3.33 9.76
CA CYS A 66 4.62 -4.10 9.23
C CYS A 66 4.25 -5.39 8.47
N THR A 67 2.96 -5.59 8.21
CA THR A 67 2.42 -6.68 7.41
C THR A 67 1.97 -6.20 6.02
N ARG A 68 2.13 -4.91 5.71
CA ARG A 68 1.73 -4.28 4.43
C ARG A 68 2.87 -3.46 3.86
N TYR A 69 3.17 -3.65 2.58
CA TYR A 69 4.14 -2.83 1.85
C TYR A 69 3.51 -1.55 1.29
N GLY A 70 2.24 -1.63 0.91
CA GLY A 70 1.44 -0.51 0.43
C GLY A 70 -0.03 -0.74 0.75
N GLN A 71 -0.84 0.26 0.43
CA GLN A 71 -2.29 0.18 0.50
C GLN A 71 -2.93 1.17 -0.47
N PHE A 72 -3.92 0.70 -1.21
CA PHE A 72 -4.91 1.53 -1.86
C PHE A 72 -6.14 1.76 -0.96
N ARG A 73 -6.54 3.01 -0.82
CA ARG A 73 -7.79 3.43 -0.18
C ARG A 73 -8.80 3.82 -1.24
N MET A 74 -9.88 3.06 -1.30
CA MET A 74 -11.04 3.36 -2.12
C MET A 74 -11.85 4.53 -1.55
N GLY A 75 -12.34 5.41 -2.43
CA GLY A 75 -13.18 6.55 -2.06
C GLY A 75 -12.37 7.75 -1.53
N HIS A 76 -13.02 8.63 -0.76
CA HIS A 76 -12.38 9.85 -0.27
C HIS A 76 -11.54 9.62 0.98
N ASN A 77 -10.38 10.28 1.03
CA ASN A 77 -9.58 10.42 2.24
C ASN A 77 -10.08 11.58 3.13
N GLY A 78 -9.38 11.83 4.23
CA GLY A 78 -9.75 12.90 5.17
C GLY A 78 -9.66 14.32 4.59
N LEU A 79 -8.98 14.47 3.46
CA LEU A 79 -8.82 15.74 2.72
C LEU A 79 -9.83 15.88 1.57
N GLY A 80 -10.73 14.90 1.39
CA GLY A 80 -11.68 14.89 0.28
C GLY A 80 -11.09 14.44 -1.06
N LEU A 81 -9.87 13.91 -1.08
CA LEU A 81 -9.24 13.37 -2.30
C LEU A 81 -9.68 11.92 -2.51
N ARG A 82 -10.08 11.59 -3.74
CA ARG A 82 -10.56 10.27 -4.13
C ARG A 82 -9.41 9.42 -4.63
N GLY A 83 -9.26 8.23 -4.08
CA GLY A 83 -8.19 7.32 -4.48
C GLY A 83 -6.85 7.74 -3.88
N GLU A 84 -6.36 6.94 -2.94
CA GLU A 84 -5.12 7.22 -2.22
C GLU A 84 -4.28 5.95 -2.18
N ILE A 85 -3.06 6.03 -2.71
CA ILE A 85 -2.04 5.01 -2.63
C ILE A 85 -1.05 5.45 -1.57
N THR A 86 -0.87 4.63 -0.54
CA THR A 86 0.15 4.87 0.50
C THR A 86 1.19 3.76 0.43
N LEU A 87 2.45 4.13 0.23
CA LEU A 87 3.59 3.23 0.38
C LEU A 87 4.08 3.29 1.81
N ASN A 88 4.36 2.13 2.40
CA ASN A 88 4.75 2.07 3.80
C ASN A 88 6.18 2.56 4.00
N ALA A 89 6.33 3.69 4.70
CA ALA A 89 7.63 4.32 4.98
C ALA A 89 8.67 3.36 5.59
N ARG A 90 8.22 2.34 6.33
CA ARG A 90 9.09 1.32 6.97
C ARG A 90 9.95 0.51 5.99
N TYR A 91 9.55 0.44 4.72
CA TYR A 91 10.24 -0.34 3.69
C TYR A 91 10.95 0.51 2.64
N LEU A 92 11.02 1.84 2.88
CA LEU A 92 11.70 2.80 2.01
C LEU A 92 13.05 3.23 2.62
N ASP A 93 13.64 2.38 3.47
CA ASP A 93 14.88 2.62 4.21
C ASP A 93 16.15 2.21 3.44
N GLY A 94 16.02 1.93 2.14
CA GLY A 94 17.12 1.51 1.26
C GLY A 94 17.47 0.02 1.31
N LYS A 95 16.91 -0.77 2.23
CA LYS A 95 17.16 -2.23 2.28
C LYS A 95 16.37 -3.00 1.24
N ARG A 96 15.21 -2.46 0.86
CA ARG A 96 14.36 -3.05 -0.17
C ARG A 96 14.78 -2.51 -1.53
N PRO A 97 15.06 -3.36 -2.52
CA PRO A 97 15.49 -2.89 -3.83
C PRO A 97 14.35 -2.12 -4.53
N LEU A 98 14.72 -1.14 -5.35
CA LEU A 98 13.77 -0.24 -5.99
C LEU A 98 12.71 -0.99 -6.82
N TRP A 99 13.10 -2.02 -7.55
CA TRP A 99 12.17 -2.79 -8.38
C TRP A 99 11.03 -3.42 -7.57
N GLU A 100 11.25 -3.83 -6.32
CA GLU A 100 10.19 -4.36 -5.46
C GLU A 100 9.26 -3.25 -4.92
N ILE A 101 9.83 -2.08 -4.65
CA ILE A 101 9.05 -0.89 -4.25
C ILE A 101 8.12 -0.50 -5.40
N LEU A 102 8.63 -0.45 -6.62
CA LEU A 102 7.85 -0.18 -7.83
C LEU A 102 6.81 -1.27 -8.12
N GLY A 103 7.13 -2.53 -7.81
CA GLY A 103 6.15 -3.63 -7.90
C GLY A 103 5.00 -3.47 -6.91
N THR A 104 5.28 -2.92 -5.73
CA THR A 104 4.24 -2.56 -4.75
C THR A 104 3.40 -1.39 -5.25
N LEU A 105 4.02 -0.35 -5.82
CA LEU A 105 3.31 0.77 -6.42
C LEU A 105 2.36 0.29 -7.53
N LEU A 106 2.84 -0.54 -8.46
CA LEU A 106 2.01 -1.10 -9.53
C LEU A 106 0.87 -1.97 -8.97
N HIS A 107 1.11 -2.76 -7.92
CA HIS A 107 0.07 -3.50 -7.23
C HIS A 107 -1.05 -2.58 -6.73
N GLU A 108 -0.71 -1.46 -6.08
CA GLU A 108 -1.72 -0.53 -5.57
C GLU A 108 -2.43 0.24 -6.71
N LEU A 109 -1.74 0.58 -7.80
CA LEU A 109 -2.34 1.14 -9.01
C LEU A 109 -3.35 0.18 -9.65
N LEU A 110 -3.10 -1.13 -9.59
CA LEU A 110 -4.03 -2.15 -10.09
C LEU A 110 -5.32 -2.23 -9.27
N HIS A 111 -5.28 -1.91 -7.97
CA HIS A 111 -6.53 -1.72 -7.19
C HIS A 111 -7.29 -0.48 -7.69
N GLY A 112 -6.59 0.60 -8.03
CA GLY A 112 -7.17 1.77 -8.68
C GLY A 112 -7.82 1.43 -10.03
N TRP A 113 -7.13 0.67 -10.87
CA TRP A 113 -7.65 0.15 -12.14
C TRP A 113 -8.91 -0.68 -11.93
N GLN A 114 -8.90 -1.60 -10.97
CA GLN A 114 -10.08 -2.42 -10.70
C GLN A 114 -11.25 -1.57 -10.18
N GLN A 115 -10.98 -0.51 -9.41
CA GLN A 115 -12.05 0.40 -8.99
C GLN A 115 -12.67 1.14 -10.19
N ALA A 116 -11.87 1.53 -11.16
CA ALA A 116 -12.34 2.28 -12.33
C ALA A 116 -13.08 1.39 -13.34
N HIS A 117 -12.56 0.19 -13.58
CA HIS A 117 -12.94 -0.64 -14.74
C HIS A 117 -13.51 -2.02 -14.39
N GLY A 118 -13.33 -2.45 -13.15
CA GLY A 118 -13.63 -3.82 -12.72
C GLY A 118 -14.67 -3.90 -11.60
N SER A 119 -14.65 -5.03 -10.90
CA SER A 119 -15.58 -5.36 -9.81
C SER A 119 -14.83 -5.70 -8.51
N PRO A 120 -14.38 -4.69 -7.74
CA PRO A 120 -13.71 -4.92 -6.47
C PRO A 120 -14.59 -5.72 -5.50
N SER A 121 -14.01 -6.73 -4.85
CA SER A 121 -14.74 -7.52 -3.86
C SER A 121 -14.55 -6.95 -2.44
N LYS A 122 -15.64 -6.82 -1.67
CA LYS A 122 -15.62 -6.28 -0.29
C LYS A 122 -14.73 -7.06 0.68
N LYS A 123 -14.57 -8.38 0.48
CA LYS A 123 -13.85 -9.29 1.40
C LYS A 123 -12.51 -9.78 0.86
N ASN A 124 -12.35 -9.85 -0.46
CA ASN A 124 -11.15 -10.34 -1.12
C ASN A 124 -10.69 -9.30 -2.14
N HIS A 125 -9.82 -8.39 -1.71
CA HIS A 125 -9.28 -7.34 -2.56
C HIS A 125 -8.40 -7.88 -3.71
N HIS A 126 -8.05 -9.18 -3.70
CA HIS A 126 -7.25 -9.85 -4.72
C HIS A 126 -8.06 -10.94 -5.42
N ASN A 127 -9.24 -10.55 -5.93
CA ASN A 127 -10.13 -11.46 -6.64
C ASN A 127 -9.51 -11.94 -7.98
N ARG A 128 -10.25 -12.76 -8.73
CA ARG A 128 -9.74 -13.34 -9.98
C ARG A 128 -9.38 -12.27 -11.02
N GLU A 129 -10.24 -11.28 -11.23
CA GLU A 129 -10.04 -10.21 -12.22
C GLU A 129 -8.77 -9.41 -11.97
N LEU A 130 -8.53 -8.99 -10.72
CA LEU A 130 -7.30 -8.27 -10.36
C LEU A 130 -6.06 -9.13 -10.60
N ARG A 131 -6.11 -10.42 -10.23
CA ARG A 131 -4.99 -11.35 -10.45
C ARG A 131 -4.71 -11.59 -11.93
N GLU A 132 -5.75 -11.68 -12.76
CA GLU A 132 -5.62 -11.83 -14.21
C GLU A 132 -4.98 -10.60 -14.84
N LYS A 133 -5.45 -9.39 -14.49
CA LYS A 133 -4.82 -8.14 -14.96
C LYS A 133 -3.38 -8.00 -14.47
N ALA A 134 -3.10 -8.30 -13.20
CA ALA A 134 -1.75 -8.27 -12.66
C ALA A 134 -0.81 -9.22 -13.41
N ALA A 135 -1.26 -10.45 -13.70
CA ALA A 135 -0.49 -11.45 -14.41
C ALA A 135 -0.13 -11.00 -15.84
N GLN A 136 -1.05 -10.32 -16.53
CA GLN A 136 -0.76 -9.73 -17.86
C GLN A 136 0.39 -8.72 -17.81
N LEU A 137 0.55 -8.00 -16.70
CA LEU A 137 1.64 -7.04 -16.50
C LEU A 137 2.90 -7.68 -15.91
N GLY A 138 2.88 -8.97 -15.56
CA GLY A 138 4.00 -9.69 -14.98
C GLY A 138 4.03 -9.74 -13.45
N LEU A 139 2.95 -9.33 -12.77
CA LEU A 139 2.77 -9.46 -11.33
C LEU A 139 1.98 -10.73 -11.02
N LEU A 140 2.57 -11.63 -10.23
CA LEU A 140 1.94 -12.88 -9.81
C LEU A 140 1.30 -12.66 -8.43
N ILE A 141 0.03 -12.26 -8.37
CA ILE A 141 -0.65 -12.00 -7.10
C ILE A 141 -1.35 -13.27 -6.59
N GLY A 142 -0.98 -13.71 -5.39
CA GLY A 142 -1.63 -14.82 -4.70
C GLY A 142 -2.96 -14.42 -4.05
N PRO A 143 -3.80 -15.41 -3.64
CA PRO A 143 -5.10 -15.16 -3.03
C PRO A 143 -5.02 -14.45 -1.66
N THR A 144 -3.84 -14.38 -1.05
CA THR A 144 -3.59 -13.68 0.21
C THR A 144 -2.96 -12.29 0.03
N GLY A 145 -2.85 -11.80 -1.21
CA GLY A 145 -2.26 -10.50 -1.55
C GLY A 145 -0.72 -10.47 -1.61
N LEU A 146 -0.06 -11.61 -1.37
CA LEU A 146 1.39 -11.71 -1.58
C LEU A 146 1.69 -11.71 -3.08
N THR A 147 2.71 -10.95 -3.47
CA THR A 147 3.04 -10.70 -4.88
C THR A 147 4.39 -11.32 -5.20
N GLY A 148 4.42 -12.19 -6.20
CA GLY A 148 5.61 -12.60 -6.94
C GLY A 148 5.69 -11.87 -8.29
N TYR A 149 6.71 -12.17 -9.08
CA TYR A 149 6.99 -11.50 -10.34
C TYR A 149 7.53 -12.51 -11.35
N ALA A 150 6.94 -12.56 -12.54
CA ALA A 150 7.36 -13.46 -13.61
C ALA A 150 8.84 -13.22 -14.00
N ALA A 151 9.53 -14.25 -14.49
CA ALA A 151 10.94 -14.16 -14.92
C ALA A 151 11.14 -13.08 -15.99
N GLY A 152 10.24 -13.07 -16.98
CA GLY A 152 10.05 -11.98 -17.94
C GLY A 152 8.60 -11.51 -17.90
N GLY A 153 8.35 -10.28 -18.33
CA GLY A 153 7.01 -9.70 -18.40
C GLY A 153 7.05 -8.19 -18.56
N PRO A 154 5.91 -7.55 -18.90
CA PRO A 154 5.88 -6.12 -19.18
C PRO A 154 6.45 -5.24 -18.06
N PHE A 155 6.20 -5.60 -16.79
CA PHE A 155 6.75 -4.89 -15.63
C PHE A 155 8.28 -4.85 -15.64
N LYS A 156 8.96 -6.01 -15.60
CA LYS A 156 10.42 -6.05 -15.57
C LYS A 156 11.05 -5.52 -16.86
N ALA A 157 10.41 -5.74 -18.00
CA ALA A 157 10.87 -5.19 -19.27
C ALA A 157 10.86 -3.66 -19.25
N LEU A 158 9.77 -3.05 -18.76
CA LEU A 158 9.65 -1.61 -18.62
C LEU A 158 10.67 -1.06 -17.62
N LEU A 159 10.88 -1.73 -16.47
CA LEU A 159 11.92 -1.33 -15.52
C LEU A 159 13.31 -1.27 -16.18
N GLY A 160 13.67 -2.30 -16.95
CA GLY A 160 14.94 -2.37 -17.65
C GLY A 160 15.15 -1.27 -18.69
N GLN A 161 14.09 -0.85 -19.40
CA GLN A 161 14.16 0.26 -20.36
C GLN A 161 14.56 1.59 -19.71
N PHE A 162 14.25 1.77 -18.42
CA PHE A 162 14.58 2.97 -17.66
C PHE A 162 15.69 2.74 -16.62
N GLY A 163 16.51 1.69 -16.82
CA GLY A 163 17.71 1.44 -16.01
C GLY A 163 17.45 0.94 -14.59
N VAL A 164 16.24 0.44 -14.29
CA VAL A 164 15.95 -0.20 -13.00
C VAL A 164 16.19 -1.70 -13.14
N GLU A 165 17.26 -2.17 -12.50
CA GLU A 165 17.61 -3.59 -12.52
C GLU A 165 16.65 -4.42 -11.66
N ALA A 166 16.10 -5.47 -12.25
CA ALA A 166 15.30 -6.49 -11.59
C ALA A 166 15.84 -7.89 -11.93
N PRO A 167 15.68 -8.89 -11.04
CA PRO A 167 16.12 -10.25 -11.32
C PRO A 167 15.49 -10.81 -12.61
N ALA A 168 16.32 -11.36 -13.49
CA ALA A 168 15.87 -12.02 -14.72
C ALA A 168 15.12 -13.33 -14.47
N THR A 169 15.27 -13.91 -13.28
CA THR A 169 14.55 -15.12 -12.87
C THR A 169 13.19 -14.76 -12.28
N GLU A 170 12.29 -15.75 -12.25
CA GLU A 170 11.01 -15.59 -11.56
C GLU A 170 11.25 -15.36 -10.07
N SER A 171 10.53 -14.39 -9.51
CA SER A 171 10.43 -14.19 -8.08
C SER A 171 9.13 -14.84 -7.62
N PRO A 172 9.16 -16.00 -6.96
CA PRO A 172 7.95 -16.72 -6.61
C PRO A 172 7.11 -15.91 -5.62
N ILE A 173 5.80 -16.20 -5.57
CA ILE A 173 4.92 -15.66 -4.53
C ILE A 173 5.48 -16.11 -3.17
N PRO A 174 5.81 -15.18 -2.25
CA PRO A 174 6.35 -15.54 -0.96
C PRO A 174 5.40 -16.46 -0.19
N GLU A 175 5.95 -17.46 0.49
CA GLU A 175 5.15 -18.25 1.42
C GLU A 175 4.70 -17.39 2.59
N ARG A 176 3.43 -17.53 2.96
CA ARG A 176 2.91 -16.84 4.14
C ARG A 176 3.57 -17.44 5.37
N ARG A 177 4.31 -16.61 6.12
CA ARG A 177 4.84 -17.05 7.42
C ARG A 177 3.69 -17.59 8.27
N PRO A 178 3.84 -18.79 8.86
CA PRO A 178 2.82 -19.33 9.75
C PRO A 178 2.58 -18.35 10.89
N ARG A 179 1.33 -18.25 11.33
CA ARG A 179 1.03 -17.44 12.51
C ARG A 179 1.81 -18.01 13.68
N GLY A 180 2.62 -17.16 14.32
CA GLY A 180 3.32 -17.56 15.54
C GLY A 180 2.32 -17.96 16.62
N HIS A 181 2.59 -19.07 17.30
CA HIS A 181 1.80 -19.53 18.44
C HIS A 181 2.19 -18.75 19.71
N SER A 182 2.15 -17.41 19.65
CA SER A 182 2.50 -16.60 20.82
C SER A 182 1.61 -17.02 21.98
N LYS A 183 2.23 -17.63 22.99
CA LYS A 183 1.58 -18.04 24.22
C LYS A 183 1.31 -16.84 25.13
N GLN A 184 1.73 -15.63 24.71
CA GLN A 184 1.57 -14.42 25.50
C GLN A 184 0.09 -14.09 25.68
N LYS A 185 -0.31 -13.99 26.95
CA LYS A 185 -1.68 -13.60 27.33
C LYS A 185 -1.75 -12.11 27.57
N LYS A 186 -2.96 -11.55 27.47
CA LYS A 186 -3.23 -10.14 27.77
C LYS A 186 -3.39 -9.99 29.28
N TRP A 187 -2.71 -9.04 29.88
CA TRP A 187 -2.78 -8.72 31.29
C TRP A 187 -3.07 -7.24 31.51
N SER A 188 -3.65 -6.92 32.67
CA SER A 188 -3.84 -5.54 33.11
C SER A 188 -3.74 -5.42 34.63
N CYS A 189 -3.39 -4.22 35.09
CA CYS A 189 -3.48 -3.78 36.48
C CYS A 189 -4.23 -2.44 36.61
N GLY A 190 -4.91 -1.99 35.54
CA GLY A 190 -5.53 -0.66 35.43
C GLY A 190 -4.57 0.44 34.97
N CYS A 191 -3.27 0.36 35.28
CA CYS A 191 -2.28 1.33 34.80
C CYS A 191 -1.86 1.11 33.34
N THR A 192 -1.84 -0.16 32.92
CA THR A 192 -1.49 -0.55 31.55
C THR A 192 -2.23 -1.81 31.15
N VAL A 193 -2.31 -2.04 29.84
CA VAL A 193 -2.87 -3.23 29.21
C VAL A 193 -1.89 -3.68 28.13
N GLY A 194 -1.43 -4.93 28.21
CA GLY A 194 -0.50 -5.47 27.22
C GLY A 194 -0.43 -6.99 27.22
N ARG A 195 0.30 -7.57 26.27
CA ARG A 195 0.54 -9.02 26.22
C ARG A 195 1.91 -9.34 26.79
N PHE A 196 1.95 -10.12 27.87
CA PHE A 196 3.16 -10.38 28.65
C PHE A 196 3.18 -11.83 29.13
N GLY A 197 4.21 -12.62 28.81
CA GLY A 197 4.37 -13.97 29.34
C GLY A 197 3.17 -14.93 29.17
N VAL A 198 3.32 -16.17 29.63
CA VAL A 198 2.23 -17.17 29.59
C VAL A 198 1.30 -17.03 30.79
N ALA A 199 0.12 -17.66 30.79
CA ALA A 199 -0.89 -17.53 31.85
C ALA A 199 -0.39 -17.88 33.27
N THR A 200 0.72 -18.62 33.39
CA THR A 200 1.28 -19.08 34.66
C THR A 200 2.36 -18.17 35.24
N VAL A 201 2.76 -17.09 34.54
CA VAL A 201 3.77 -16.17 35.10
C VAL A 201 3.15 -15.21 36.11
N ASN A 202 3.95 -14.81 37.11
CA ASN A 202 3.57 -13.77 38.05
C ASN A 202 4.15 -12.44 37.61
N LEU A 203 3.27 -11.49 37.30
CA LEU A 203 3.65 -10.15 36.85
C LEU A 203 3.25 -9.13 37.90
N ARG A 204 4.14 -8.19 38.20
CA ARG A 204 3.88 -7.04 39.08
C ARG A 204 4.17 -5.76 38.30
N CYS A 205 3.27 -4.78 38.42
CA CYS A 205 3.48 -3.46 37.85
C CYS A 205 4.26 -2.60 38.85
N GLU A 206 5.45 -2.12 38.50
CA GLU A 206 6.24 -1.25 39.38
C GLU A 206 5.61 0.14 39.58
N THR A 207 4.76 0.61 38.66
CA THR A 207 4.08 1.91 38.80
C THR A 207 3.07 1.93 39.93
N CYS A 208 2.24 0.89 40.06
CA CYS A 208 1.20 0.82 41.10
C CYS A 208 1.46 -0.24 42.18
N GLY A 209 2.54 -1.02 42.04
CA GLY A 209 2.89 -2.13 42.93
C GLY A 209 1.95 -3.33 42.88
N LYS A 210 0.85 -3.28 42.10
CA LYS A 210 -0.16 -4.34 42.04
C LYS A 210 0.32 -5.52 41.17
N ARG A 211 -0.14 -6.72 41.53
CA ARG A 211 -0.05 -7.89 40.65
C ARG A 211 -0.93 -7.66 39.44
N MET A 212 -0.45 -8.02 38.25
CA MET A 212 -1.25 -7.95 37.04
C MET A 212 -2.18 -9.15 36.97
N GLU A 213 -3.37 -8.92 36.43
CA GLU A 213 -4.41 -9.93 36.25
C GLU A 213 -4.57 -10.26 34.77
N LEU A 214 -4.91 -11.51 34.45
CA LEU A 214 -5.24 -11.91 33.10
C LEU A 214 -6.53 -11.23 32.65
N CYS A 215 -6.50 -10.58 31.49
CA CYS A 215 -7.72 -10.14 30.84
C CYS A 215 -8.41 -11.36 30.23
N LEU A 216 -9.64 -11.62 30.66
CA LEU A 216 -10.53 -12.60 30.03
C LEU A 216 -10.94 -12.15 28.61
#